data_AF-A0A7C7L5S0-F1
#
_entry.id   AF-A0A7C7L5S0-F1
#
_cell.length_a   1.000
_cell.length_b   1.000
_cell.length_c   1.000
_cell.angle_alpha   90.00
_cell.angle_beta   90.00
_cell.angle_gamma   90.00
#
_symmetry.space_group_name_H-M   'P 1'
#
loop_
_entity.id
_entity.type
_entity.pdbx_description
1 polymer ?
#
loop_
_entity_poly.entity_id
_entity_poly.type
_entity_poly.pdbx_seq_one_letter_code
_entity_poly.pdbx_strand_id
1 'polypeptide(L)' 'AKMILQVRDELVFEVPKKELEEVKRLVVGEMEGALKLKVPIKVDVGVGTNWLEAHM' A
#
# COMPACT_ATOMS: atom_id res chain seq x y z
N ALA A 1 -10.66 -3.90 -4.80
CA ALA A 1 -10.08 -2.92 -3.84
C ALA A 1 -10.44 -1.46 -4.18
N LYS A 2 -10.42 -0.55 -3.20
CA LYS A 2 -10.64 0.90 -3.38
C LYS A 2 -9.61 1.70 -2.57
N MET A 3 -8.94 2.68 -3.19
CA MET A 3 -8.14 3.67 -2.45
C MET A 3 -9.08 4.66 -1.76
N ILE A 4 -8.94 4.81 -0.45
CA ILE A 4 -9.87 5.61 0.37
C ILE A 4 -9.26 6.93 0.83
N LEU A 5 -7.94 6.98 1.01
CA LEU A 5 -7.25 8.17 1.50
C LEU A 5 -5.79 8.19 1.06
N GLN A 6 -5.25 9.39 0.88
CA GLN A 6 -3.83 9.65 0.80
C GLN A 6 -3.46 10.65 1.89
N VAL A 7 -2.42 10.36 2.65
CA VAL A 7 -1.86 11.26 3.67
C VAL A 7 -0.35 11.22 3.54
N ARG A 8 0.27 12.36 3.15
CA ARG A 8 1.73 12.44 2.91
C ARG A 8 2.21 11.44 1.86
N ASP A 9 2.97 10.44 2.25
CA ASP A 9 3.51 9.36 1.41
C ASP A 9 2.75 8.04 1.60
N GLU A 10 1.71 8.03 2.44
CA GLU A 10 0.87 6.87 2.70
C GLU A 10 -0.38 6.84 1.79
N LEU A 11 -0.66 5.66 1.25
CA LEU A 11 -1.88 5.34 0.52
C LEU A 11 -2.69 4.32 1.32
N VAL A 12 -3.93 4.66 1.67
CA VAL A 12 -4.83 3.80 2.44
C VAL A 12 -5.86 3.16 1.50
N PHE A 13 -5.99 1.85 1.60
CA PHE A 13 -6.91 1.06 0.77
C PHE A 13 -7.90 0.27 1.64
N GLU A 14 -9.14 0.20 1.17
CA GLU A 14 -10.11 -0.79 1.63
C GLU A 14 -10.08 -1.97 0.65
N VAL A 15 -9.75 -3.15 1.17
CA VAL A 15 -9.50 -4.35 0.36
C VAL A 15 -10.30 -5.54 0.91
N PRO A 16 -11.12 -6.21 0.08
CA PRO A 16 -11.73 -7.48 0.47
C PRO A 16 -10.66 -8.49 0.86
N LYS A 17 -10.86 -9.25 1.95
CA LYS A 17 -9.87 -10.22 2.45
C LYS A 17 -9.36 -11.20 1.40
N LYS A 18 -10.21 -11.58 0.45
CA LYS A 18 -9.87 -12.50 -0.65
C LYS A 18 -8.88 -11.91 -1.66
N GLU A 19 -8.86 -10.57 -1.79
CA GLU A 19 -8.01 -9.83 -2.74
C GLU A 19 -6.74 -9.26 -2.07
N LEU A 20 -6.61 -9.40 -0.74
CA LEU A 20 -5.57 -8.73 0.05
C LEU A 20 -4.16 -8.95 -0.51
N GLU A 21 -3.78 -10.20 -0.72
CA GLU A 21 -2.43 -10.56 -1.18
C GLU A 21 -2.14 -10.10 -2.61
N GLU A 22 -3.16 -10.13 -3.48
CA GLU A 22 -3.04 -9.66 -4.86
C GLU A 22 -2.84 -8.15 -4.90
N VAL A 23 -3.71 -7.42 -4.21
CA VAL A 23 -3.69 -5.96 -4.15
C VAL A 23 -2.43 -5.47 -3.45
N LYS A 24 -1.98 -6.14 -2.39
CA LYS A 24 -0.71 -5.83 -1.72
C LYS A 24 0.47 -5.91 -2.68
N ARG A 25 0.60 -7.03 -3.42
CA ARG A 25 1.70 -7.18 -4.38
C ARG A 25 1.65 -6.13 -5.49
N LEU A 26 0.46 -5.86 -6.02
CA LEU A 26 0.25 -4.85 -7.06
C LEU A 26 0.68 -3.47 -6.55
N VAL A 27 0.12 -3.02 -5.43
CA VAL A 27 0.37 -1.67 -4.89
C VAL A 27 1.85 -1.47 -4.54
N VAL A 28 2.49 -2.45 -3.90
CA VAL A 28 3.93 -2.36 -3.59
C VAL A 28 4.75 -2.25 -4.87
N GLY A 29 4.51 -3.11 -5.85
CA GLY A 29 5.24 -3.09 -7.11
C GLY A 29 5.09 -1.78 -7.88
N GLU A 30 3.86 -1.26 -7.95
CA GLU A 30 3.58 0.02 -8.60
C GLU A 30 4.22 1.20 -7.85
N MET A 31 4.18 1.22 -6.52
CA MET A 31 4.75 2.31 -5.71
C MET A 31 6.29 2.30 -5.72
N GLU A 32 6.94 1.14 -5.59
CA GLU A 32 8.40 1.02 -5.67
C GLU A 32 8.92 1.31 -7.09
N GLY A 33 8.12 0.94 -8.11
CA GLY A 33 8.44 1.11 -9.52
C GLY A 33 8.02 2.45 -10.14
N ALA A 34 7.33 3.32 -9.40
CA ALA A 34 6.71 4.53 -9.93
C ALA A 34 7.70 5.50 -10.58
N LEU A 35 8.96 5.52 -10.12
CA LEU A 35 10.01 6.40 -10.62
C LEU A 35 11.33 5.64 -10.83
N LYS A 36 11.99 5.93 -11.94
CA LYS A 36 13.34 5.40 -12.24
C LYS A 36 14.40 6.23 -11.52
N LEU A 37 14.66 5.89 -10.27
CA LEU A 37 15.69 6.53 -9.45
C LEU A 37 16.97 5.69 -9.40
N LYS A 38 18.12 6.34 -9.20
CA LYS A 38 19.40 5.63 -8.97
C LYS A 38 19.41 4.86 -7.65
N VAL A 39 18.62 5.31 -6.68
CA VAL A 39 18.39 4.66 -5.39
C VAL A 39 16.96 4.14 -5.40
N PRO A 40 16.73 2.84 -5.17
CA PRO A 40 15.38 2.27 -5.22
C PRO A 40 14.51 2.82 -4.08
N ILE A 41 13.25 3.08 -4.39
CA ILE A 41 12.22 3.35 -3.37
C ILE A 41 11.81 2.00 -2.79
N LYS A 42 11.68 1.96 -1.46
CA LYS A 42 11.13 0.80 -0.74
C LYS A 42 9.81 1.20 -0.12
N VAL A 43 8.82 0.31 -0.19
CA VAL A 43 7.48 0.55 0.36
C VAL A 43 7.19 -0.46 1.47
N ASP A 44 6.78 0.06 2.62
CA ASP A 44 6.30 -0.75 3.74
C ASP A 44 4.76 -0.87 3.67
N VAL A 45 4.23 -2.02 4.09
CA VAL A 45 2.78 -2.28 4.07
C VAL A 45 2.33 -2.89 5.38
N GLY A 46 1.42 -2.20 6.06
CA GLY A 46 0.65 -2.73 7.18
C GLY A 46 -0.78 -3.11 6.78
N VAL A 47 -1.37 -4.05 7.50
CA VAL A 47 -2.74 -4.53 7.28
C VAL A 47 -3.43 -4.67 8.63
N GLY A 48 -4.59 -4.04 8.76
CA GLY A 48 -5.37 -4.04 10.00
C GLY A 48 -6.87 -4.03 9.73
N THR A 49 -7.67 -4.27 10.76
CA THR A 49 -9.13 -4.16 10.68
C THR A 49 -9.62 -2.73 10.82
N ASN A 50 -8.74 -1.83 11.25
CA ASN A 50 -8.90 -0.39 11.27
C ASN A 50 -7.57 0.29 10.91
N TRP A 51 -7.60 1.60 10.71
CA TRP A 51 -6.41 2.34 10.29
C TRP A 51 -5.28 2.31 11.33
N LEU A 52 -5.60 2.40 12.63
CA LEU A 52 -4.58 2.37 13.68
C LEU A 52 -3.78 1.06 13.64
N GLU A 53 -4.45 -0.08 13.48
CA GLU A 53 -3.81 -1.39 13.32
C GLU A 53 -2.99 -1.50 12.03
N ALA A 54 -3.43 -0.87 10.94
CA ALA A 54 -2.75 -0.92 9.65
C ALA A 54 -1.52 -0.01 9.58
N HIS A 55 -1.41 0.98 10.47
CA HIS A 55 -0.29 1.92 10.54
C HIS A 55 0.82 1.46 11.51
N MET A 56 0.58 0.40 12.29
CA MET A 56 1.52 -0.16 13.27
C MET A 56 2.36 -1.32 12.72
#